data_AF-A0A7C3YJ10-F1
#
_entry.id   AF-A0A7C3YJ10-F1
#
_cell.length_a   1.000
_cell.length_b   1.000
_cell.length_c   1.000
_cell.angle_alpha   90.00
_cell.angle_beta   90.00
_cell.angle_gamma   90.00
#
_symmetry.space_group_name_H-M   'P 1'
#
loop_
_entity.id
_entity.type
_entity.pdbx_description
1 polymer ?
#
loop_
_entity_poly.entity_id
_entity_poly.type
_entity_poly.pdbx_seq_one_letter_code
_entity_poly.pdbx_strand_id
1 'polypeptide(L)'
;MDVSINIIADKNPTQILAASIAILMRHGKNELAKYLTAEMINLADSFQPPIAIDARLMLSKIMENQDMIHDAQQYVYEAGRIAEFYGQHYWIEKVKNRYLELSTIVTPLKKFENYYKTELEKSRLLLRNGQVEKALQGWRLMLNIVQESEQPPLMIKIVLEMS
;
A
#
# COMPACT_ATOMS: atom_id res chain seq x y z
N MET A 1 40.24 22.31 -12.10
CA MET A 1 38.97 21.56 -12.19
C MET A 1 39.26 20.18 -11.68
N ASP A 2 38.86 19.86 -10.46
CA ASP A 2 38.80 18.48 -9.95
C ASP A 2 37.90 18.51 -8.73
N VAL A 3 36.59 18.42 -8.99
CA VAL A 3 35.62 18.16 -7.92
C VAL A 3 35.50 16.65 -7.86
N SER A 4 36.21 16.11 -6.89
CA SER A 4 36.40 14.72 -6.55
C SER A 4 35.12 13.88 -6.67
N ILE A 5 35.20 12.85 -7.50
CA ILE A 5 34.31 11.68 -7.54
C ILE A 5 34.55 10.86 -6.25
N ASN A 6 34.32 11.45 -5.08
CA ASN A 6 34.56 10.84 -3.77
C ASN A 6 33.30 10.76 -2.89
N ILE A 7 32.12 11.07 -3.44
CA ILE A 7 30.85 11.06 -2.68
C ILE A 7 30.09 9.71 -2.83
N ILE A 8 30.58 8.79 -3.66
CA ILE A 8 29.85 7.56 -4.02
C ILE A 8 30.35 6.32 -3.26
N ALA A 9 31.56 6.34 -2.69
CA ALA A 9 32.18 5.15 -2.09
C ALA A 9 31.59 4.72 -0.73
N ASP A 10 30.77 5.57 -0.09
CA ASP A 10 30.26 5.35 1.28
C ASP A 10 28.74 5.13 1.34
N LYS A 11 28.07 5.08 0.19
CA LYS A 11 26.62 4.87 0.10
C LYS A 11 26.32 3.43 -0.28
N ASN A 12 25.46 2.77 0.50
CA ASN A 12 24.96 1.43 0.18
C ASN A 12 24.39 1.44 -1.26
N PRO A 13 24.75 0.48 -2.14
CA PRO A 13 24.26 0.40 -3.52
C PRO A 13 22.74 0.56 -3.64
N THR A 14 21.98 0.08 -2.66
CA THR A 14 20.53 0.24 -2.61
C THR A 14 20.09 1.70 -2.44
N GLN A 15 20.81 2.50 -1.66
CA GLN A 15 20.52 3.93 -1.51
C GLN A 15 20.82 4.72 -2.79
N ILE A 16 21.86 4.34 -3.52
CA ILE A 16 22.20 4.93 -4.82
C ILE A 16 21.10 4.59 -5.84
N LEU A 17 20.65 3.33 -5.85
CA LEU A 17 19.57 2.89 -6.73
C LEU A 17 18.24 3.60 -6.41
N ALA A 18 17.87 3.68 -5.13
CA ALA A 18 16.70 4.43 -4.66
C ALA A 18 16.74 5.91 -5.05
N ALA A 19 17.89 6.58 -4.88
CA ALA A 19 18.07 7.96 -5.28
C ALA A 19 17.95 8.15 -6.80
N SER A 20 18.49 7.20 -7.58
CA SER A 20 18.40 7.19 -9.04
C SER A 20 16.96 7.04 -9.52
N ILE A 21 16.18 6.13 -8.91
CA ILE A 21 14.75 5.95 -9.18
C ILE A 21 13.99 7.25 -8.88
N ALA A 22 14.25 7.89 -7.75
CA ALA A 22 13.59 9.14 -7.38
C ALA A 22 13.89 10.29 -8.38
N ILE A 23 15.12 10.37 -8.89
CA ILE A 23 15.50 11.33 -9.93
C ILE A 23 14.73 11.03 -11.24
N LEU A 24 14.66 9.76 -11.64
CA LEU A 24 13.93 9.36 -12.85
C LEU A 24 12.45 9.72 -12.77
N MET A 25 11.82 9.49 -11.61
CA MET A 25 10.43 9.90 -11.37
C MET A 25 10.25 11.41 -11.50
N ARG A 26 11.15 12.23 -10.94
CA ARG A 26 11.11 13.70 -11.05
C ARG A 26 11.22 14.21 -12.50
N HIS A 27 11.89 13.45 -13.36
CA HIS A 27 12.03 13.77 -14.79
C HIS A 27 10.98 13.07 -15.67
N GLY A 28 9.94 12.47 -15.08
CA GLY A 28 8.85 11.82 -15.82
C GLY A 28 9.27 10.53 -16.53
N LYS A 29 10.43 9.95 -16.18
CA LYS A 29 10.93 8.69 -16.77
C LYS A 29 10.33 7.48 -16.04
N ASN A 30 9.00 7.42 -15.99
CA ASN A 30 8.24 6.45 -15.19
C ASN A 30 8.50 5.00 -15.61
N GLU A 31 8.64 4.69 -16.89
CA GLU A 31 8.95 3.32 -17.36
C GLU A 31 10.33 2.83 -16.90
N LEU A 32 11.34 3.71 -16.96
CA LEU A 32 12.68 3.35 -16.50
C LEU A 32 12.73 3.25 -14.97
N ALA A 33 12.03 4.14 -14.27
CA ALA A 33 11.87 4.05 -12.82
C ALA A 33 11.17 2.75 -12.42
N LYS A 34 10.11 2.35 -13.15
CA LYS A 34 9.38 1.08 -12.92
C LYS A 34 10.31 -0.11 -13.09
N TYR A 35 11.05 -0.17 -14.19
CA TYR A 35 12.00 -1.24 -14.47
C TYR A 35 13.05 -1.38 -13.35
N LEU A 36 13.72 -0.28 -12.98
CA LEU A 36 14.75 -0.32 -11.94
C LEU A 36 14.20 -0.67 -10.55
N THR A 37 12.96 -0.27 -10.27
CA THR A 37 12.30 -0.61 -9.00
C THR A 37 11.89 -2.08 -8.95
N ALA A 38 11.47 -2.67 -10.07
CA ALA A 38 11.20 -4.11 -10.16
C ALA A 38 12.47 -4.94 -9.96
N GLU A 39 13.59 -4.52 -10.57
CA GLU A 39 14.90 -5.15 -10.35
C GLU A 39 15.35 -5.05 -8.88
N MET A 40 15.10 -3.91 -8.23
CA MET A 40 15.36 -3.73 -6.80
C MET A 40 14.55 -4.70 -5.92
N ILE A 41 13.29 -4.98 -6.30
CA ILE A 41 12.45 -5.97 -5.62
C ILE A 41 13.02 -7.39 -5.80
N ASN A 42 13.37 -7.76 -7.02
CA ASN A 42 13.95 -9.07 -7.33
C ASN A 42 15.22 -9.34 -6.52
N LEU A 43 16.04 -8.30 -6.29
CA LEU A 43 17.25 -8.38 -5.48
C LEU A 43 16.96 -8.44 -3.97
N ALA A 44 15.86 -7.84 -3.51
CA ALA A 44 15.57 -7.65 -2.09
C ALA A 44 14.68 -8.73 -1.46
N ASP A 45 13.81 -9.37 -2.25
CA ASP A 45 12.75 -10.28 -1.77
C ASP A 45 13.25 -11.50 -0.98
N SER A 46 14.56 -11.76 -0.98
CA SER A 46 15.18 -12.89 -0.27
C SER A 46 16.06 -12.51 0.93
N PHE A 47 16.49 -11.24 1.09
CA PHE A 47 17.54 -10.90 2.06
C PHE A 47 17.35 -9.56 2.79
N GLN A 48 16.48 -8.66 2.31
CA GLN A 48 16.39 -7.29 2.86
C GLN A 48 14.94 -6.78 2.86
N PRO A 49 14.10 -7.22 3.82
CA PRO A 49 12.69 -6.84 3.89
C PRO A 49 12.43 -5.33 3.87
N PRO A 50 13.18 -4.46 4.59
CA PRO A 50 13.01 -3.01 4.50
C PRO A 50 13.10 -2.46 3.08
N ILE A 51 14.00 -3.01 2.28
CA ILE A 51 14.29 -2.57 0.91
C ILE A 51 13.18 -3.04 -0.03
N ALA A 52 12.71 -4.27 0.14
CA ALA A 52 11.59 -4.83 -0.60
C ALA A 52 10.29 -4.03 -0.35
N ILE A 53 10.07 -3.58 0.88
CA ILE A 53 8.94 -2.70 1.25
C ILE A 53 9.10 -1.34 0.57
N ASP A 54 10.27 -0.71 0.70
CA ASP A 54 10.50 0.64 0.16
C ASP A 54 10.36 0.68 -1.37
N ALA A 55 10.88 -0.33 -2.07
CA ALA A 55 10.75 -0.47 -3.51
C ALA A 55 9.29 -0.62 -3.94
N ARG A 56 8.48 -1.41 -3.23
CA ARG A 56 7.04 -1.52 -3.52
C ARG A 56 6.29 -0.21 -3.27
N LEU A 57 6.66 0.54 -2.24
CA LEU A 57 6.11 1.89 -2.03
C LEU A 57 6.51 2.85 -3.16
N MET A 58 7.72 2.73 -3.73
CA MET A 58 8.12 3.50 -4.92
C MET A 58 7.31 3.10 -6.16
N LEU A 59 7.12 1.80 -6.40
CA LEU A 59 6.23 1.33 -7.49
C LEU A 59 4.83 1.90 -7.35
N SER A 60 4.28 1.95 -6.13
CA SER A 60 2.96 2.54 -5.92
C SER A 60 2.87 4.00 -6.37
N LYS A 61 3.96 4.78 -6.21
CA LYS A 61 4.01 6.18 -6.65
C LYS A 61 4.20 6.31 -8.15
N ILE A 62 4.96 5.41 -8.75
CA ILE A 62 5.11 5.36 -10.21
C ILE A 62 3.77 5.02 -10.86
N MET A 63 3.04 4.04 -10.33
CA MET A 63 1.72 3.66 -10.82
C MET A 63 0.69 4.79 -10.63
N GLU A 64 0.71 5.49 -9.48
CA GLU A 64 -0.11 6.68 -9.27
C GLU A 64 0.18 7.78 -10.30
N ASN A 65 1.45 8.07 -10.57
CA ASN A 65 1.84 9.06 -11.60
C ASN A 65 1.39 8.66 -13.02
N GLN A 66 1.03 7.40 -13.24
CA GLN A 66 0.50 6.85 -14.48
C GLN A 66 -1.02 6.67 -14.46
N ASP A 67 -1.70 7.16 -13.41
CA ASP A 67 -3.15 6.99 -13.17
C ASP A 67 -3.59 5.52 -13.00
N MET A 68 -2.64 4.63 -12.71
CA MET A 68 -2.87 3.20 -12.46
C MET A 68 -3.13 2.96 -10.97
N ILE A 69 -4.21 3.52 -10.45
CA ILE A 69 -4.49 3.57 -9.00
C ILE A 69 -4.69 2.17 -8.38
N HIS A 70 -5.31 1.24 -9.12
CA HIS A 70 -5.48 -0.14 -8.65
C HIS A 70 -4.13 -0.86 -8.48
N ASP A 71 -3.22 -0.73 -9.44
CA ASP A 71 -1.87 -1.29 -9.34
C ASP A 71 -1.06 -0.62 -8.22
N ALA A 72 -1.26 0.69 -8.04
CA ALA A 72 -0.65 1.41 -6.92
C ALA A 72 -1.07 0.83 -5.56
N GLN A 73 -2.37 0.54 -5.38
CA GLN A 73 -2.91 -0.07 -4.18
C GLN A 73 -2.36 -1.49 -3.95
N GLN A 74 -2.25 -2.29 -5.02
CA GLN A 74 -1.71 -3.63 -4.94
C GLN A 74 -0.26 -3.65 -4.43
N TYR A 75 0.59 -2.73 -4.91
CA TYR A 75 1.96 -2.63 -4.42
C TYR A 75 2.04 -2.19 -2.95
N VAL A 76 1.15 -1.31 -2.49
CA VAL A 76 1.05 -0.93 -1.07
C VAL A 76 0.60 -2.12 -0.22
N TYR A 77 -0.33 -2.94 -0.71
CA TYR A 77 -0.78 -4.16 -0.05
C TYR A 77 0.37 -5.16 0.14
N GLU A 78 1.15 -5.43 -0.90
CA GLU A 78 2.30 -6.33 -0.83
C GLU A 78 3.36 -5.81 0.14
N ALA A 79 3.63 -4.50 0.12
CA ALA A 79 4.53 -3.86 1.07
C ALA A 79 4.06 -4.06 2.52
N GLY A 80 2.75 -3.94 2.77
CA GLY A 80 2.14 -4.19 4.08
C GLY A 80 2.30 -5.64 4.53
N ARG A 81 2.06 -6.61 3.64
CA ARG A 81 2.25 -8.04 3.95
C ARG A 81 3.67 -8.36 4.38
N ILE A 82 4.66 -7.82 3.69
CA ILE A 82 6.08 -8.03 4.03
C ILE A 82 6.38 -7.37 5.38
N ALA A 83 5.90 -6.14 5.60
CA ALA A 83 6.12 -5.42 6.85
C ALA A 83 5.52 -6.16 8.06
N GLU A 84 4.32 -6.71 7.93
CA GLU A 84 3.67 -7.53 8.97
C GLU A 84 4.42 -8.84 9.20
N PHE A 85 4.75 -9.58 8.13
CA PHE A 85 5.41 -10.88 8.24
C PHE A 85 6.76 -10.79 8.97
N TYR A 86 7.52 -9.72 8.72
CA TYR A 86 8.84 -9.50 9.34
C TYR A 86 8.81 -8.58 10.58
N GLY A 87 7.63 -8.21 11.11
CA GLY A 87 7.51 -7.39 12.33
C GLY A 87 8.10 -5.97 12.21
N GLN A 88 8.06 -5.38 11.01
CA GLN A 88 8.72 -4.12 10.68
C GLN A 88 7.86 -2.89 11.05
N HIS A 89 7.69 -2.60 12.34
CA HIS A 89 6.76 -1.58 12.85
C HIS A 89 6.91 -0.18 12.21
N TYR A 90 8.14 0.31 12.03
CA TYR A 90 8.38 1.58 11.34
C TYR A 90 7.81 1.59 9.92
N TRP A 91 7.95 0.47 9.22
CA TRP A 91 7.52 0.31 7.85
C TRP A 91 6.00 0.14 7.73
N ILE A 92 5.38 -0.48 8.73
CA ILE A 92 3.92 -0.58 8.83
C ILE A 92 3.30 0.83 8.81
N GLU A 93 3.83 1.77 9.60
CA GLU A 93 3.33 3.16 9.60
C GLU A 93 3.53 3.87 8.25
N LYS A 94 4.66 3.63 7.59
CA LYS A 94 4.94 4.18 6.26
C LYS A 94 3.97 3.65 5.20
N VAL A 95 3.67 2.35 5.25
CA VAL A 95 2.68 1.69 4.39
C VAL A 95 1.28 2.25 4.66
N LYS A 96 0.88 2.41 5.93
CA LYS A 96 -0.41 2.99 6.32
C LYS A 96 -0.59 4.41 5.77
N ASN A 97 0.42 5.26 5.92
CA ASN A 97 0.35 6.63 5.38
C ASN A 97 0.14 6.63 3.87
N ARG A 98 0.88 5.78 3.16
CA ARG A 98 0.75 5.67 1.71
C ARG A 98 -0.61 5.13 1.28
N TYR A 99 -1.17 4.18 2.04
CA TYR A 99 -2.52 3.70 1.83
C TYR A 99 -3.55 4.84 1.94
N LEU A 100 -3.44 5.66 2.99
CA LEU A 100 -4.35 6.80 3.20
C LEU A 100 -4.27 7.82 2.07
N GLU A 101 -3.07 8.10 1.55
CA GLU A 101 -2.90 8.96 0.38
C GLU A 101 -3.71 8.42 -0.81
N LEU A 102 -3.54 7.14 -1.17
CA LEU A 102 -4.26 6.52 -2.28
C LEU A 102 -5.77 6.41 -2.03
N SER A 103 -6.20 6.19 -0.77
CA SER A 103 -7.62 6.07 -0.43
C SER A 103 -8.36 7.41 -0.51
N THR A 104 -7.67 8.54 -0.39
CA THR A 104 -8.29 9.86 -0.61
C THR A 104 -8.53 10.17 -2.08
N ILE A 105 -7.73 9.60 -2.99
CA ILE A 105 -7.87 9.73 -4.45
C ILE A 105 -9.05 8.88 -4.93
N VAL A 106 -9.17 7.67 -4.39
CA VAL A 106 -10.33 6.81 -4.58
C VAL A 106 -11.47 7.32 -3.69
N THR A 107 -12.17 8.36 -4.15
CA THR A 107 -13.39 8.92 -3.51
C THR A 107 -14.43 7.86 -3.08
N PRO A 108 -14.54 6.67 -3.72
CA PRO A 108 -15.33 5.56 -3.20
C PRO A 108 -14.90 5.03 -1.82
N LEU A 109 -13.62 5.08 -1.44
CA LEU A 109 -13.09 4.47 -0.22
C LEU A 109 -13.51 5.20 1.07
N LYS A 110 -13.55 6.54 1.10
CA LYS A 110 -14.07 7.29 2.26
C LYS A 110 -15.57 7.09 2.47
N LYS A 111 -16.33 6.98 1.37
CA LYS A 111 -17.76 6.63 1.43
C LYS A 111 -17.93 5.18 1.88
N PHE A 112 -17.08 4.28 1.38
CA PHE A 112 -17.05 2.88 1.77
C PHE A 112 -16.68 2.68 3.24
N GLU A 113 -15.69 3.40 3.77
CA GLU A 113 -15.29 3.33 5.18
C GLU A 113 -16.45 3.74 6.10
N ASN A 114 -17.09 4.88 5.83
CA ASN A 114 -18.23 5.34 6.62
C ASN A 114 -19.42 4.38 6.51
N TYR A 115 -19.69 3.88 5.31
CA TYR A 115 -20.76 2.92 5.06
C TYR A 115 -20.50 1.58 5.76
N TYR A 116 -19.28 1.06 5.64
CA TYR A 116 -18.83 -0.19 6.27
C TYR A 116 -18.91 -0.08 7.79
N LYS A 117 -18.41 1.01 8.39
CA LYS A 117 -18.51 1.26 9.84
C LYS A 117 -19.96 1.23 10.32
N THR A 118 -20.82 1.96 9.61
CA THR A 118 -22.25 2.05 9.93
C THR A 118 -22.94 0.69 9.85
N GLU A 119 -22.72 -0.07 8.77
CA GLU A 119 -23.33 -1.39 8.59
C GLU A 119 -22.72 -2.46 9.50
N LEU A 120 -21.44 -2.34 9.87
CA LEU A 120 -20.79 -3.20 10.86
C LEU A 120 -21.36 -2.98 12.26
N GLU A 121 -21.49 -1.73 12.70
CA GLU A 121 -22.09 -1.38 13.99
C GLU A 121 -23.54 -1.83 14.09
N LYS A 122 -24.32 -1.56 13.04
CA LYS A 122 -25.70 -2.01 12.91
C LYS A 122 -25.80 -3.54 12.95
N SER A 123 -24.92 -4.24 12.24
CA SER A 123 -24.89 -5.70 12.26
C SER A 123 -24.49 -6.27 13.63
N ARG A 124 -23.55 -5.62 14.35
CA ARG A 124 -23.20 -5.97 15.73
C ARG A 124 -24.38 -5.75 16.69
N LEU A 125 -25.13 -4.65 16.53
CA LEU A 125 -26.33 -4.37 17.31
C LEU A 125 -27.43 -5.42 17.05
N LEU A 126 -27.63 -5.80 15.79
CA LEU A 126 -28.58 -6.84 15.39
C LEU A 126 -28.22 -8.20 16.00
N LEU A 127 -26.93 -8.56 16.03
CA LEU A 127 -26.46 -9.77 16.73
C LEU A 127 -26.76 -9.73 18.23
N ARG A 128 -26.47 -8.59 18.89
CA ARG A 128 -26.77 -8.40 20.32
C ARG A 128 -28.27 -8.51 20.63
N ASN A 129 -29.12 -8.14 19.67
CA ASN A 129 -30.58 -8.23 19.78
C ASN A 129 -31.15 -9.57 19.30
N GLY A 130 -30.31 -10.58 19.04
CA GLY A 130 -30.73 -11.91 18.60
C GLY A 130 -31.25 -11.96 17.14
N GLN A 131 -31.10 -10.88 16.37
CA GLN A 131 -31.53 -10.80 14.97
C GLN A 131 -30.44 -11.30 14.02
N VAL A 132 -30.09 -12.59 14.16
CA VAL A 132 -28.93 -13.21 13.51
C VAL A 132 -29.01 -13.17 11.98
N GLU A 133 -30.16 -13.45 11.37
CA GLU A 133 -30.33 -13.42 9.92
C GLU A 133 -30.14 -12.03 9.30
N LYS A 134 -30.65 -10.98 9.97
CA LYS A 134 -30.49 -9.60 9.51
C LYS A 134 -29.05 -9.13 9.64
N ALA A 135 -28.36 -9.55 10.69
CA ALA A 135 -26.93 -9.32 10.80
C ALA A 135 -26.18 -10.02 9.68
N LEU A 136 -26.42 -11.31 9.42
CA LEU A 136 -25.79 -12.06 8.33
C LEU A 136 -26.00 -11.41 6.96
N GLN A 137 -27.17 -10.85 6.68
CA GLN A 137 -27.42 -10.09 5.46
C GLN A 137 -26.54 -8.84 5.35
N GLY A 138 -26.39 -8.07 6.44
CA GLY A 138 -25.49 -6.92 6.48
C GLY A 138 -24.03 -7.31 6.22
N TRP A 139 -23.57 -8.41 6.82
CA TRP A 139 -22.21 -8.93 6.60
C TRP A 139 -21.99 -9.41 5.16
N ARG A 140 -22.97 -10.07 4.54
CA ARG A 140 -22.90 -10.48 3.13
C ARG A 140 -22.85 -9.28 2.19
N LEU A 141 -23.63 -8.24 2.46
CA LEU A 141 -23.62 -7.01 1.69
C LEU A 141 -22.24 -6.33 1.76
N MET A 142 -21.66 -6.24 2.95
CA MET A 142 -20.30 -5.73 3.13
C MET A 142 -19.26 -6.56 2.37
N LEU A 143 -19.35 -7.89 2.41
CA LEU A 143 -18.47 -8.80 1.67
C LEU A 143 -18.60 -8.66 0.15
N ASN A 144 -19.81 -8.51 -0.37
CA ASN A 144 -20.02 -8.30 -1.80
C ASN A 144 -19.42 -6.96 -2.26
N ILE A 145 -19.61 -5.88 -1.50
CA ILE A 145 -19.05 -4.57 -1.85
C ILE A 145 -17.51 -4.61 -1.77
N VAL A 146 -16.96 -5.32 -0.79
CA VAL A 146 -15.51 -5.62 -0.72
C VAL A 146 -15.04 -6.32 -1.99
N GLN A 147 -15.75 -7.37 -2.42
CA GLN A 147 -15.40 -8.15 -3.61
C GLN A 147 -15.53 -7.32 -4.88
N GLU A 148 -16.57 -6.50 -5.01
CA GLU A 148 -16.81 -5.60 -6.14
C GLU A 148 -15.84 -4.42 -6.19
N SER A 149 -15.27 -4.02 -5.05
CA SER A 149 -14.32 -2.90 -5.00
C SER A 149 -12.92 -3.23 -5.54
N GLU A 150 -12.67 -4.50 -5.88
CA GLU A 150 -11.36 -5.05 -6.26
C GLU A 150 -10.25 -4.75 -5.23
N GLN A 151 -10.65 -4.45 -3.97
CA GLN A 151 -9.72 -4.04 -2.93
C GLN A 151 -9.11 -5.26 -2.23
N PRO A 152 -7.77 -5.31 -2.07
CA PRO A 152 -7.12 -6.40 -1.36
C PRO A 152 -7.62 -6.58 0.10
N PRO A 153 -7.76 -7.82 0.62
CA PRO A 153 -8.30 -8.09 1.97
C PRO A 153 -7.60 -7.40 3.15
N LEU A 154 -6.30 -7.06 3.01
CA LEU A 154 -5.53 -6.33 4.03
C LEU A 154 -5.90 -4.84 4.05
N MET A 155 -6.38 -4.27 2.93
CA MET A 155 -6.90 -2.90 2.86
C MET A 155 -8.12 -2.75 3.78
N ILE A 156 -8.97 -3.78 3.83
CA ILE A 156 -10.14 -3.83 4.71
C ILE A 156 -9.71 -4.04 6.15
N LYS A 157 -8.73 -4.92 6.40
CA LYS A 157 -8.18 -5.13 7.74
C LYS A 157 -7.53 -3.87 8.32
N ILE A 158 -6.76 -3.13 7.53
CA ILE A 158 -6.12 -1.87 7.95
C ILE A 158 -7.18 -0.80 8.26
N VAL A 159 -8.19 -0.63 7.40
CA VAL A 159 -9.32 0.29 7.68
C VAL A 159 -10.06 -0.10 8.96
N LEU A 160 -10.22 -1.40 9.21
CA LEU A 160 -10.89 -1.93 10.40
C LEU A 160 -10.09 -1.78 11.69
N GLU A 161 -8.76 -1.86 11.62
CA GLU A 161 -7.85 -1.74 12.77
C GLU A 161 -7.47 -0.29 13.10
N MET A 162 -7.74 0.66 12.18
CA MET A 162 -7.52 2.11 12.38
C MET A 162 -8.72 2.84 12.98
N SER A 163 -9.77 2.12 13.38
CA SER A 163 -11.04 2.64 13.92
C SER A 163 -11.26 2.15 15.34
#